data_AF-H9FJC5-F1
#
_entry.id   AF-H9FJC5-F1
#
_cell.length_a   1.000
_cell.length_b   1.000
_cell.length_c   1.000
_cell.angle_alpha   90.00
_cell.angle_beta   90.00
_cell.angle_gamma   90.00
#
_symmetry.space_group_name_H-M   'P 1'
#
loop_
_entity.id
_entity.type
_entity.pdbx_description
1 polymer ?
#
loop_
_entity_poly.entity_id
_entity_poly.type
_entity_poly.pdbx_seq_one_letter_code
_entity_poly.pdbx_strand_id
1 'polypeptide(L)'
;SGKLVFKEGVLIDAMRKGYWIILDELNLAPTDVLEALNRLLDDNRELLVTETQEVVKAHPRFMLFATQNPPGLYGGRKVLSRAFRNRFVELHFDELPSSELETILHKRCSLPPSYCSKLVKVMLDLQSYRRSSSVFAGKQGFITLRDLFRWAERYRLAEPTEKEYDWLQHLANDGYMLLAGRVRKQEEVDVIQEVLEKHFKKKLCPQSLFSKENVVKLLGKLSTQISTLESNFGHIVWTEGMRRLAMLVGRALEFGEPVLLVGDTGCGKTTICQVF
;
A
#
# COMPACT_ATOMS: atom_id res chain seq x y z
N SER A 1 -28.74 21.93 27.07
CA SER A 1 -29.48 20.77 26.56
C SER A 1 -28.99 20.47 25.15
N GLY A 2 -28.42 19.30 24.89
CA GLY A 2 -27.98 18.90 23.56
C GLY A 2 -29.05 18.05 22.87
N LYS A 3 -29.41 18.38 21.62
CA LYS A 3 -30.35 17.58 20.81
C LYS A 3 -29.56 16.71 19.83
N LEU A 4 -29.77 15.41 19.89
CA LEU A 4 -29.26 14.49 18.87
C LEU A 4 -30.11 14.63 17.60
N VAL A 5 -29.45 14.76 16.46
CA VAL A 5 -30.10 14.86 15.14
C VAL A 5 -29.49 13.81 14.23
N PHE A 6 -30.34 13.17 13.42
CA PHE A 6 -29.86 12.32 12.35
C PHE A 6 -29.05 13.15 11.37
N LYS A 7 -27.89 12.64 10.97
CA LYS A 7 -27.02 13.26 9.99
C LYS A 7 -26.92 12.34 8.79
N GLU A 8 -27.35 12.84 7.64
CA GLU A 8 -27.30 12.10 6.39
C GLU A 8 -25.87 11.68 6.04
N GLY A 9 -25.73 10.45 5.54
CA GLY A 9 -24.49 9.93 5.01
C GLY A 9 -24.20 10.42 3.58
N VAL A 10 -22.96 10.19 3.14
CA VAL A 10 -22.48 10.61 1.81
C VAL A 10 -23.32 10.07 0.66
N LEU A 11 -23.89 8.86 0.80
CA LEU A 11 -24.76 8.26 -0.22
C LEU A 11 -26.04 9.08 -0.43
N ILE A 12 -26.73 9.44 0.66
CA ILE A 12 -27.98 10.22 0.59
C ILE A 12 -27.68 11.62 0.03
N ASP A 13 -26.60 12.25 0.48
CA ASP A 13 -26.18 13.56 -0.02
C ASP A 13 -25.92 13.53 -1.53
N ALA A 14 -25.19 12.51 -2.01
CA ALA A 14 -24.93 12.31 -3.42
C ALA A 14 -26.21 12.04 -4.22
N MET A 15 -27.13 11.23 -3.67
CA MET A 15 -28.42 10.96 -4.30
C MET A 15 -29.26 12.23 -4.46
N ARG A 16 -29.33 13.09 -3.43
CA ARG A 16 -30.11 14.34 -3.51
C ARG A 16 -29.49 15.36 -4.46
N LYS A 17 -28.16 15.51 -4.44
CA LYS A 17 -27.44 16.52 -5.22
C LYS A 17 -27.07 16.08 -6.65
N GLY A 18 -27.24 14.79 -6.95
CA GLY A 18 -26.89 14.22 -8.25
C GLY A 18 -25.40 14.06 -8.46
N TYR A 19 -24.65 13.83 -7.38
CA TYR A 19 -23.22 13.53 -7.44
C TYR A 19 -22.99 12.08 -7.84
N TRP A 20 -21.76 11.79 -8.25
CA TRP A 20 -21.34 10.42 -8.50
C TRP A 20 -20.78 9.82 -7.21
N ILE A 21 -21.10 8.56 -6.96
CA ILE A 21 -20.56 7.81 -5.82
C ILE A 21 -19.90 6.53 -6.30
N ILE A 22 -18.79 6.17 -5.65
CA ILE A 22 -18.11 4.90 -5.85
C ILE A 22 -18.16 4.09 -4.56
N LEU A 23 -18.64 2.85 -4.66
CA LEU A 23 -18.61 1.87 -3.59
C LEU A 23 -17.38 0.97 -3.80
N ASP A 24 -16.36 1.15 -2.96
CA ASP A 24 -15.14 0.35 -3.00
C ASP A 24 -15.33 -0.97 -2.27
N GLU A 25 -14.74 -2.05 -2.80
CA GLU A 25 -14.83 -3.43 -2.29
C GLU A 25 -16.27 -3.85 -1.89
N LEU A 26 -17.23 -3.68 -2.81
CA LEU A 26 -18.66 -3.90 -2.54
C LEU A 26 -18.97 -5.31 -2.01
N ASN A 27 -18.16 -6.30 -2.36
CA ASN A 27 -18.29 -7.68 -1.91
C ASN A 27 -17.86 -7.95 -0.46
N LEU A 28 -17.29 -6.96 0.22
CA LEU A 28 -17.07 -6.97 1.67
C LEU A 28 -18.27 -6.43 2.45
N ALA A 29 -19.24 -5.81 1.77
CA ALA A 29 -20.40 -5.23 2.44
C ALA A 29 -21.22 -6.31 3.17
N PRO A 30 -21.76 -5.97 4.35
CA PRO A 30 -22.78 -6.78 5.02
C PRO A 30 -24.00 -7.04 4.12
N THR A 31 -24.68 -8.18 4.31
CA THR A 31 -25.79 -8.60 3.44
C THR A 31 -26.97 -7.63 3.51
N ASP A 32 -27.27 -7.13 4.70
CA ASP A 32 -28.27 -6.08 4.98
C ASP A 32 -27.98 -4.78 4.23
N VAL A 33 -26.71 -4.38 4.11
CA VAL A 33 -26.31 -3.21 3.32
C VAL A 33 -26.57 -3.45 1.82
N LEU A 34 -26.24 -4.65 1.32
CA LEU A 34 -26.52 -5.01 -0.08
C LEU A 34 -28.03 -5.05 -0.36
N GLU A 35 -28.82 -5.56 0.59
CA GLU A 35 -30.27 -5.59 0.50
C GLU A 35 -30.89 -4.19 0.48
N ALA A 36 -30.39 -3.27 1.31
CA ALA A 36 -30.85 -1.88 1.32
C ALA A 36 -30.56 -1.16 -0.01
N LEU A 37 -29.43 -1.49 -0.66
CA LEU A 37 -29.06 -0.93 -1.96
C LEU A 37 -29.92 -1.44 -3.12
N ASN A 38 -30.67 -2.54 -2.93
CA ASN A 38 -31.42 -3.14 -4.03
C ASN A 38 -32.39 -2.15 -4.70
N ARG A 39 -33.21 -1.43 -3.92
CA ARG A 39 -34.18 -0.47 -4.47
C ARG A 39 -33.53 0.69 -5.20
N LEU A 40 -32.29 1.04 -4.82
CA LEU A 40 -31.53 2.11 -5.45
C LEU A 40 -30.99 1.68 -6.82
N LEU A 41 -30.62 0.40 -6.93
CA LEU A 41 -30.02 -0.19 -8.13
C LEU A 41 -31.06 -0.70 -9.15
N ASP A 42 -32.31 -0.89 -8.73
CA ASP A 42 -33.43 -1.20 -9.63
C ASP A 42 -34.02 0.08 -10.26
N ASP A 43 -35.00 -0.08 -11.15
CA ASP A 43 -35.66 1.02 -11.89
C ASP A 43 -36.27 2.12 -11.01
N ASN A 44 -36.54 1.80 -9.74
CA ASN A 44 -37.09 2.75 -8.77
C ASN A 44 -36.12 3.91 -8.47
N ARG A 45 -34.80 3.65 -8.47
CA ARG A 45 -33.76 4.62 -8.09
C ARG A 45 -34.04 5.30 -6.74
N GLU A 46 -34.45 4.53 -5.75
CA GLU A 46 -34.88 5.02 -4.43
C GLU A 46 -34.17 4.30 -3.28
N LEU A 47 -33.93 5.01 -2.18
CA LEU A 47 -33.38 4.45 -0.95
C LEU A 47 -34.29 4.80 0.23
N LEU A 48 -34.68 3.78 1.01
CA LEU A 48 -35.40 3.98 2.27
C LEU A 48 -34.39 4.19 3.41
N VAL A 49 -34.48 5.33 4.07
CA VAL A 49 -33.73 5.63 5.28
C VAL A 49 -34.55 5.12 6.48
N THR A 50 -34.10 4.04 7.10
CA THR A 50 -34.87 3.34 8.15
C THR A 50 -35.00 4.18 9.42
N GLU A 51 -34.03 5.04 9.74
CA GLU A 51 -34.05 5.88 10.93
C GLU A 51 -35.06 7.03 10.85
N THR A 52 -35.28 7.57 9.65
CA THR A 52 -36.21 8.69 9.42
C THR A 52 -37.51 8.26 8.74
N GLN A 53 -37.59 7.00 8.27
CA GLN A 53 -38.67 6.47 7.44
C GLN A 53 -38.88 7.26 6.14
N GLU A 54 -37.85 7.97 5.67
CA GLU A 54 -37.89 8.76 4.46
C GLU A 54 -37.45 7.93 3.24
N VAL A 55 -38.19 8.05 2.14
CA VAL A 55 -37.77 7.51 0.84
C VAL A 55 -37.10 8.62 0.04
N VAL A 56 -35.80 8.45 -0.22
CA VAL A 56 -35.00 9.38 -1.02
C VAL A 56 -34.92 8.87 -2.45
N LYS A 57 -35.43 9.66 -3.40
CA LYS A 57 -35.28 9.37 -4.83
C LYS A 57 -33.99 9.97 -5.36
N ALA A 58 -33.22 9.19 -6.11
CA ALA A 58 -31.97 9.64 -6.70
C ALA A 58 -32.24 10.70 -7.76
N HIS A 59 -31.49 11.79 -7.68
CA HIS A 59 -31.46 12.84 -8.69
C HIS A 59 -31.10 12.26 -10.07
N PRO A 60 -31.65 12.75 -11.20
CA PRO A 60 -31.41 12.17 -12.52
C PRO A 60 -29.93 11.99 -12.89
N ARG A 61 -29.09 12.95 -12.50
CA ARG A 61 -27.62 12.94 -12.71
C ARG A 61 -26.81 12.04 -11.75
N PHE A 62 -27.43 11.47 -10.72
CA PHE A 62 -26.76 10.56 -9.79
C PHE A 62 -26.30 9.31 -10.53
N MET A 63 -25.02 8.95 -10.34
CA MET A 63 -24.41 7.74 -10.87
C MET A 63 -23.72 6.97 -9.75
N LEU A 64 -23.93 5.66 -9.72
CA LEU A 64 -23.32 4.76 -8.77
C LEU A 64 -22.34 3.84 -9.51
N PHE A 65 -21.09 3.86 -9.05
CA PHE A 65 -20.04 2.94 -9.46
C PHE A 65 -19.75 1.98 -8.31
N ALA A 66 -19.39 0.75 -8.64
CA ALA A 66 -18.97 -0.24 -7.66
C ALA A 66 -17.70 -0.91 -8.16
N THR A 67 -16.78 -1.20 -7.23
CA THR A 67 -15.58 -1.97 -7.52
C THR A 67 -15.52 -3.18 -6.58
N GLN A 68 -14.91 -4.24 -7.07
CA GLN A 68 -14.67 -5.44 -6.28
C GLN A 68 -13.47 -6.18 -6.87
N ASN A 69 -12.68 -6.80 -6.00
CA ASN A 69 -11.69 -7.77 -6.44
C ASN A 69 -12.33 -9.16 -6.59
N PRO A 70 -11.91 -9.98 -7.58
CA PRO A 70 -12.45 -11.31 -7.78
C PRO A 70 -12.38 -12.20 -6.52
N PRO A 71 -13.41 -13.00 -6.25
CA PRO A 71 -13.42 -13.89 -5.09
C PRO A 71 -12.31 -14.96 -5.18
N GLY A 72 -11.79 -15.39 -4.03
CA GLY A 72 -10.79 -16.47 -3.93
C GLY A 72 -9.33 -16.02 -3.91
N LEU A 73 -9.00 -14.78 -4.31
CA LEU A 73 -7.62 -14.27 -4.26
C LEU A 73 -7.18 -13.79 -2.87
N TYR A 74 -8.13 -13.32 -2.06
CA TYR A 74 -7.91 -13.03 -0.64
C TYR A 74 -9.16 -13.32 0.20
N GLY A 75 -8.96 -13.69 1.47
CA GLY A 75 -10.02 -14.08 2.39
C GLY A 75 -11.04 -12.97 2.68
N GLY A 76 -12.24 -13.38 3.10
CA GLY A 76 -13.31 -12.47 3.53
C GLY A 76 -14.20 -11.90 2.41
N ARG A 77 -13.85 -12.10 1.13
CA ARG A 77 -14.65 -11.63 -0.01
C ARG A 77 -15.78 -12.61 -0.34
N LYS A 78 -17.02 -12.14 -0.25
CA LYS A 78 -18.21 -12.93 -0.62
C LYS A 78 -18.43 -12.89 -2.12
N VAL A 79 -19.02 -13.96 -2.67
CA VAL A 79 -19.49 -13.93 -4.06
C VAL A 79 -20.80 -13.16 -4.09
N LEU A 80 -20.87 -12.07 -4.84
CA LEU A 80 -22.13 -11.37 -5.07
C LEU A 80 -23.09 -12.26 -5.86
N SER A 81 -24.36 -12.26 -5.45
CA SER A 81 -25.40 -13.04 -6.13
C SER A 81 -25.51 -12.60 -7.60
N ARG A 82 -25.82 -13.54 -8.49
CA ARG A 82 -26.02 -13.22 -9.92
C ARG A 82 -27.10 -12.17 -10.11
N ALA A 83 -28.19 -12.24 -9.33
CA ALA A 83 -29.28 -11.28 -9.39
C ALA A 83 -28.85 -9.85 -9.01
N PHE A 84 -27.98 -9.72 -8.01
CA PHE A 84 -27.43 -8.41 -7.62
C PHE A 84 -26.48 -7.86 -8.69
N ARG A 85 -25.60 -8.72 -9.23
CA ARG A 85 -24.67 -8.36 -10.30
C ARG A 85 -25.37 -7.92 -11.59
N ASN A 86 -26.49 -8.54 -11.94
CA ASN A 86 -27.30 -8.17 -13.11
C ASN A 86 -27.83 -6.72 -13.08
N ARG A 87 -27.74 -6.01 -11.93
CA ARG A 87 -28.11 -4.60 -11.77
C ARG A 87 -26.99 -3.64 -12.17
N PHE A 88 -25.81 -4.17 -12.50
CA PHE A 88 -24.65 -3.42 -12.92
C PHE A 88 -24.28 -3.76 -14.36
N VAL A 89 -23.64 -2.80 -15.03
CA VAL A 89 -22.84 -3.08 -16.22
C VAL A 89 -21.47 -3.55 -15.74
N GLU A 90 -21.19 -4.85 -15.86
CA GLU A 90 -19.92 -5.44 -15.41
C GLU A 90 -18.79 -5.14 -16.40
N LEU A 91 -17.73 -4.49 -15.91
CA LEU A 91 -16.48 -4.27 -16.63
C LEU A 91 -15.36 -5.08 -15.96
N HIS A 92 -14.61 -5.83 -16.74
CA HIS A 92 -13.48 -6.62 -16.27
C HIS A 92 -12.17 -5.92 -16.64
N PHE A 93 -11.29 -5.76 -15.66
CA PHE A 93 -9.97 -5.17 -15.83
C PHE A 93 -8.91 -6.21 -15.49
N ASP A 94 -8.13 -6.60 -16.48
CA ASP A 94 -7.04 -7.56 -16.32
C ASP A 94 -5.76 -6.89 -15.82
N GLU A 95 -4.74 -7.71 -15.51
CA GLU A 95 -3.42 -7.21 -15.13
C GLU A 95 -2.79 -6.39 -16.27
N LEU A 96 -2.18 -5.25 -15.93
CA LEU A 96 -1.52 -4.38 -16.89
C LEU A 96 -0.33 -5.09 -17.56
N PRO A 97 -0.17 -4.99 -18.90
CA PRO A 97 1.01 -5.49 -19.59
C PRO A 97 2.30 -4.88 -19.05
N SER A 98 3.37 -5.66 -19.03
CA SER A 98 4.68 -5.23 -18.49
C SER A 98 5.25 -4.01 -19.22
N SER A 99 5.07 -3.93 -20.55
CA SER A 99 5.50 -2.79 -21.38
C SER A 99 4.77 -1.49 -21.03
N GLU A 100 3.48 -1.58 -20.73
CA GLU A 100 2.69 -0.44 -20.27
C GLU A 100 3.13 -0.01 -18.88
N LEU A 101 3.40 -0.97 -17.99
CA LEU A 101 3.89 -0.68 -16.65
C LEU A 101 5.25 0.03 -16.67
N GLU A 102 6.19 -0.41 -17.52
CA GLU A 102 7.46 0.28 -17.76
C GLU A 102 7.23 1.73 -18.23
N THR A 103 6.28 1.93 -19.16
CA THR A 103 5.93 3.26 -19.68
C THR A 103 5.33 4.16 -18.59
N ILE A 104 4.47 3.61 -17.74
CA ILE A 104 3.85 4.36 -16.64
C ILE A 104 4.91 4.75 -15.60
N LEU A 105 5.83 3.85 -15.23
CA LEU A 105 6.93 4.17 -14.32
C LEU A 105 7.82 5.28 -14.89
N HIS A 106 8.15 5.21 -16.17
CA HIS A 106 8.95 6.24 -16.82
C HIS A 106 8.27 7.61 -16.79
N LYS A 107 6.99 7.67 -17.19
CA LYS A 107 6.25 8.94 -17.30
C LYS A 107 5.86 9.53 -15.94
N ARG A 108 5.48 8.68 -14.98
CA ARG A 108 4.97 9.14 -13.67
C ARG A 108 6.09 9.40 -12.67
N CYS A 109 7.12 8.55 -12.66
CA CYS A 109 8.18 8.61 -11.67
C CYS A 109 9.50 9.17 -12.23
N SER A 110 9.53 9.60 -13.49
CA SER A 110 10.75 10.08 -14.18
C SER A 110 11.91 9.09 -14.15
N LEU A 111 11.61 7.80 -13.99
CA LEU A 111 12.60 6.74 -13.88
C LEU A 111 13.15 6.41 -15.28
N PRO A 112 14.48 6.31 -15.48
CA PRO A 112 15.05 5.92 -16.77
C PRO A 112 14.49 4.58 -17.29
N PRO A 113 14.27 4.41 -18.61
CA PRO A 113 13.70 3.17 -19.16
C PRO A 113 14.47 1.90 -18.78
N SER A 114 15.80 1.99 -18.70
CA SER A 114 16.67 0.89 -18.29
C SER A 114 16.41 0.42 -16.85
N TYR A 115 16.04 1.34 -15.95
CA TYR A 115 15.68 1.05 -14.57
C TYR A 115 14.22 0.59 -14.46
N CYS A 116 13.30 1.18 -15.24
CA CYS A 116 11.91 0.71 -15.33
C CYS A 116 11.86 -0.78 -15.65
N SER A 117 12.62 -1.21 -16.66
CA SER A 117 12.66 -2.62 -17.05
C SER A 117 13.25 -3.53 -15.96
N LYS A 118 14.22 -3.04 -15.15
CA LYS A 118 14.73 -3.83 -14.00
C LYS A 118 13.67 -4.00 -12.92
N LEU A 119 12.99 -2.92 -12.53
CA LEU A 119 11.96 -2.94 -11.49
C LEU A 119 10.80 -3.88 -11.90
N VAL A 120 10.33 -3.77 -13.15
CA VAL A 120 9.26 -4.63 -13.66
C VAL A 120 9.72 -6.09 -13.77
N LYS A 121 10.96 -6.37 -14.20
CA LYS A 121 11.50 -7.75 -14.22
C LYS A 121 11.57 -8.36 -12.83
N VAL A 122 12.03 -7.61 -11.82
CA VAL A 122 12.00 -8.05 -10.42
C VAL A 122 10.58 -8.40 -9.99
N MET A 123 9.61 -7.53 -10.31
CA MET A 123 8.21 -7.77 -9.97
C MET A 123 7.68 -9.08 -10.57
N LEU A 124 7.90 -9.28 -11.87
CA LEU A 124 7.42 -10.48 -12.59
C LEU A 124 8.09 -11.77 -12.08
N ASP A 125 9.39 -11.72 -11.80
CA ASP A 125 10.15 -12.86 -11.28
C ASP A 125 9.62 -13.26 -9.89
N LEU A 126 9.48 -12.29 -8.97
CA LEU A 126 8.90 -12.51 -7.64
C LEU A 126 7.45 -13.06 -7.70
N GLN A 127 6.62 -12.53 -8.60
CA GLN A 127 5.26 -13.04 -8.80
C GLN A 127 5.26 -14.46 -9.34
N SER A 128 6.22 -14.83 -10.20
CA SER A 128 6.38 -16.19 -10.72
C SER A 128 6.73 -17.17 -9.61
N TYR A 129 7.69 -16.84 -8.73
CA TYR A 129 8.06 -17.66 -7.57
C TYR A 129 6.86 -17.98 -6.66
N ARG A 130 5.93 -17.02 -6.51
CA ARG A 130 4.70 -17.25 -5.72
C ARG A 130 3.70 -18.16 -6.40
N ARG A 131 3.56 -18.08 -7.72
CA ARG A 131 2.64 -18.97 -8.47
C ARG A 131 3.06 -20.44 -8.33
N SER A 132 4.35 -20.73 -8.19
CA SER A 132 4.87 -22.08 -7.94
C SER A 132 4.77 -22.54 -6.47
N SER A 133 4.65 -21.62 -5.52
CA SER A 133 4.58 -21.93 -4.08
C SER A 133 3.16 -21.69 -3.57
N SER A 134 2.31 -22.71 -3.71
CA SER A 134 0.84 -22.72 -3.51
C SER A 134 0.34 -22.45 -2.07
N VAL A 135 1.02 -21.63 -1.27
CA VAL A 135 0.76 -21.47 0.16
C VAL A 135 0.21 -20.07 0.49
N PHE A 136 -1.11 -20.02 0.68
CA PHE A 136 -1.89 -19.19 1.64
C PHE A 136 -1.74 -17.65 1.71
N ALA A 137 -0.91 -16.98 0.93
CA ALA A 137 -0.98 -15.52 0.76
C ALA A 137 -1.06 -15.22 -0.73
N GLY A 138 -2.10 -14.49 -1.15
CA GLY A 138 -2.53 -14.34 -2.54
C GLY A 138 -1.44 -13.95 -3.56
N LYS A 139 -1.78 -13.96 -4.85
CA LYS A 139 -0.86 -13.84 -6.01
C LYS A 139 0.18 -12.71 -5.96
N GLN A 140 -0.03 -11.68 -5.15
CA GLN A 140 0.84 -10.49 -5.00
C GLN A 140 1.79 -10.57 -3.77
N GLY A 141 1.97 -11.75 -3.16
CA GLY A 141 2.56 -11.88 -1.82
C GLY A 141 3.96 -11.29 -1.62
N PHE A 142 4.80 -11.26 -2.66
CA PHE A 142 6.16 -10.70 -2.57
C PHE A 142 6.23 -9.20 -2.92
N ILE A 143 5.34 -8.71 -3.77
CA ILE A 143 5.36 -7.35 -4.28
C ILE A 143 4.00 -6.97 -4.86
N THR A 144 3.52 -5.77 -4.52
CA THR A 144 2.33 -5.18 -5.13
C THR A 144 2.70 -4.05 -6.09
N LEU A 145 1.77 -3.64 -6.97
CA LEU A 145 1.95 -2.42 -7.76
C LEU A 145 2.24 -1.19 -6.89
N ARG A 146 1.65 -1.12 -5.68
CA ARG A 146 1.90 -0.02 -4.74
C ARG A 146 3.37 -0.01 -4.29
N ASP A 147 3.95 -1.17 -4.03
CA ASP A 147 5.37 -1.26 -3.66
C ASP A 147 6.28 -0.91 -4.83
N LEU A 148 5.94 -1.34 -6.05
CA LEU A 148 6.65 -0.94 -7.27
C LEU A 148 6.66 0.58 -7.48
N PHE A 149 5.50 1.23 -7.33
CA PHE A 149 5.40 2.68 -7.46
C PHE A 149 6.13 3.40 -6.33
N ARG A 150 6.03 2.93 -5.07
CA ARG A 150 6.83 3.47 -3.96
C ARG A 150 8.32 3.39 -4.26
N TRP A 151 8.79 2.25 -4.78
CA TRP A 151 10.18 2.04 -5.12
C TRP A 151 10.67 3.02 -6.19
N ALA A 152 9.90 3.21 -7.27
CA ALA A 152 10.22 4.18 -8.30
C ALA A 152 10.12 5.63 -7.80
N GLU A 153 9.21 5.91 -6.87
CA GLU A 153 9.03 7.25 -6.30
C GLU A 153 10.19 7.65 -5.39
N ARG A 154 10.77 6.69 -4.63
CA ARG A 154 12.00 6.93 -3.86
C ARG A 154 13.15 7.40 -4.74
N TYR A 155 13.30 6.82 -5.94
CA TYR A 155 14.28 7.31 -6.92
C TYR A 155 13.99 8.75 -7.35
N ARG A 156 12.72 9.08 -7.66
CA ARG A 156 12.31 10.42 -8.09
C ARG A 156 12.60 11.50 -7.05
N LEU A 157 12.40 11.16 -5.79
CA LEU A 157 12.54 12.07 -4.64
C LEU A 157 13.94 12.04 -4.02
N ALA A 158 14.82 11.15 -4.48
CA ALA A 158 16.17 11.05 -3.94
C ALA A 158 17.03 12.25 -4.38
N GLU A 159 17.60 12.94 -3.39
CA GLU A 159 18.56 14.01 -3.59
C GLU A 159 19.96 13.51 -3.23
N PRO A 160 20.74 12.96 -4.18
CA PRO A 160 22.09 12.49 -3.90
C PRO A 160 23.01 13.67 -3.58
N THR A 161 23.75 13.57 -2.48
CA THR A 161 24.74 14.58 -2.06
C THR A 161 26.11 14.38 -2.71
N GLU A 162 26.36 13.21 -3.31
CA GLU A 162 27.66 12.81 -3.85
C GLU A 162 27.72 13.00 -5.37
N LYS A 163 28.89 13.43 -5.89
CA LYS A 163 29.11 13.64 -7.33
C LYS A 163 29.03 12.36 -8.15
N GLU A 164 29.47 11.22 -7.59
CA GLU A 164 29.37 9.90 -8.21
C GLU A 164 28.44 9.02 -7.38
N TYR A 165 27.15 9.02 -7.73
CA TYR A 165 26.15 8.27 -7.00
C TYR A 165 25.80 6.94 -7.68
N ASP A 166 26.00 5.82 -6.97
CA ASP A 166 25.63 4.49 -7.47
C ASP A 166 24.12 4.26 -7.37
N TRP A 167 23.39 4.74 -8.38
CA TRP A 167 21.94 4.60 -8.49
C TRP A 167 21.47 3.14 -8.54
N LEU A 168 22.27 2.22 -9.09
CA LEU A 168 21.90 0.81 -9.13
C LEU A 168 21.94 0.19 -7.73
N GLN A 169 22.98 0.51 -6.95
CA GLN A 169 23.05 0.07 -5.55
C GLN A 169 21.95 0.72 -4.71
N HIS A 170 21.69 2.01 -4.90
CA HIS A 170 20.59 2.70 -4.22
C HIS A 170 19.24 2.01 -4.45
N LEU A 171 18.89 1.78 -5.73
CA LEU A 171 17.65 1.11 -6.09
C LEU A 171 17.58 -0.30 -5.52
N ALA A 172 18.66 -1.07 -5.58
CA ALA A 172 18.70 -2.41 -4.99
C ALA A 172 18.46 -2.38 -3.47
N ASN A 173 19.10 -1.45 -2.76
CA ASN A 173 18.95 -1.27 -1.31
C ASN A 173 17.52 -0.86 -0.94
N ASP A 174 16.92 0.09 -1.66
CA ASP A 174 15.53 0.51 -1.43
C ASP A 174 14.53 -0.59 -1.75
N GLY A 175 14.76 -1.36 -2.83
CA GLY A 175 13.97 -2.53 -3.15
C GLY A 175 14.01 -3.57 -2.04
N TYR A 176 15.19 -3.84 -1.49
CA TYR A 176 15.34 -4.75 -0.34
C TYR A 176 14.58 -4.25 0.89
N MET A 177 14.71 -2.97 1.24
CA MET A 177 14.01 -2.38 2.39
C MET A 177 12.48 -2.40 2.22
N LEU A 178 11.97 -2.13 1.02
CA LEU A 178 10.54 -2.13 0.73
C LEU A 178 9.93 -3.54 0.75
N LEU A 179 10.65 -4.51 0.18
CA LEU A 179 10.14 -5.86 -0.06
C LEU A 179 10.54 -6.82 1.07
N ALA A 180 11.84 -7.05 1.27
CA ALA A 180 12.35 -7.97 2.29
C ALA A 180 12.26 -7.38 3.70
N GLY A 181 12.40 -6.06 3.84
CA GLY A 181 12.40 -5.37 5.14
C GLY A 181 11.13 -5.60 5.96
N ARG A 182 9.99 -5.92 5.33
CA ARG A 182 8.69 -6.15 5.99
C ARG A 182 8.35 -7.62 6.18
N VAL A 183 9.14 -8.53 5.61
CA VAL A 183 8.89 -9.97 5.61
C VAL A 183 9.41 -10.59 6.91
N ARG A 184 8.61 -11.53 7.45
CA ARG A 184 8.90 -12.25 8.70
C ARG A 184 9.62 -13.58 8.51
N LYS A 185 9.42 -14.24 7.36
CA LYS A 185 10.01 -15.54 7.05
C LYS A 185 11.35 -15.36 6.34
N GLN A 186 12.42 -15.96 6.88
CA GLN A 186 13.76 -15.81 6.31
C GLN A 186 13.84 -16.37 4.88
N GLU A 187 13.19 -17.49 4.60
CA GLU A 187 13.13 -18.08 3.26
C GLU A 187 12.59 -17.09 2.20
N GLU A 188 11.57 -16.31 2.55
CA GLU A 188 10.99 -15.29 1.66
C GLU A 188 11.93 -14.09 1.49
N VAL A 189 12.67 -13.72 2.54
CA VAL A 189 13.71 -12.68 2.49
C VAL A 189 14.84 -13.10 1.54
N ASP A 190 15.29 -14.36 1.63
CA ASP A 190 16.39 -14.87 0.82
C ASP A 190 16.02 -14.89 -0.67
N VAL A 191 14.79 -15.32 -1.02
CA VAL A 191 14.27 -15.27 -2.39
C VAL A 191 14.23 -13.83 -2.92
N ILE A 192 13.74 -12.87 -2.11
CA ILE A 192 13.71 -11.46 -2.52
C ILE A 192 15.12 -10.94 -2.78
N GLN A 193 16.07 -11.27 -1.91
CA GLN A 193 17.46 -10.86 -2.05
C GLN A 193 18.06 -11.43 -3.34
N GLU A 194 17.93 -12.74 -3.58
CA GLU A 194 18.47 -13.39 -4.77
C GLU A 194 17.94 -12.75 -6.06
N VAL A 195 16.64 -12.49 -6.14
CA VAL A 195 16.02 -11.86 -7.32
C VAL A 195 16.52 -10.43 -7.52
N LEU A 196 16.66 -9.65 -6.45
CA LEU A 196 17.22 -8.29 -6.54
C LEU A 196 18.67 -8.32 -7.04
N GLU A 197 19.53 -9.15 -6.46
CA GLU A 197 20.94 -9.27 -6.85
C GLU A 197 21.08 -9.76 -8.31
N LYS A 198 20.20 -10.70 -8.73
CA LYS A 198 20.14 -11.21 -10.10
C LYS A 198 19.86 -10.12 -11.13
N HIS A 199 18.90 -9.22 -10.88
CA HIS A 199 18.49 -8.19 -11.86
C HIS A 199 19.31 -6.89 -11.77
N PHE A 200 19.78 -6.52 -10.58
CA PHE A 200 20.59 -5.32 -10.38
C PHE A 200 22.09 -5.57 -10.55
N LYS A 201 22.56 -6.82 -10.47
CA LYS A 201 23.98 -7.18 -10.49
C LYS A 201 24.79 -6.44 -9.41
N LYS A 202 24.16 -6.26 -8.24
CA LYS A 202 24.72 -5.61 -7.06
C LYS A 202 24.53 -6.54 -5.86
N LYS A 203 25.52 -6.60 -4.97
CA LYS A 203 25.44 -7.41 -3.75
C LYS A 203 24.68 -6.63 -2.69
N LEU A 204 23.76 -7.29 -1.99
CA LEU A 204 23.03 -6.72 -0.88
C LEU A 204 23.63 -7.20 0.43
N CYS A 205 23.87 -6.26 1.34
CA CYS A 205 24.45 -6.54 2.66
C CYS A 205 23.50 -6.02 3.75
N PRO A 206 22.48 -6.81 4.16
CA PRO A 206 21.48 -6.37 5.14
C PRO A 206 22.07 -5.87 6.47
N GLN A 207 23.17 -6.51 6.92
CA GLN A 207 23.88 -6.12 8.15
C GLN A 207 24.47 -4.71 8.06
N SER A 208 24.92 -4.30 6.87
CA SER A 208 25.40 -2.94 6.62
C SER A 208 24.22 -1.98 6.47
N LEU A 209 23.15 -2.37 5.76
CA LEU A 209 21.95 -1.53 5.58
C LEU A 209 21.31 -1.14 6.91
N PHE A 210 21.24 -2.07 7.86
CA PHE A 210 20.67 -1.86 9.20
C PHE A 210 21.75 -1.67 10.28
N SER A 211 22.93 -1.18 9.89
CA SER A 211 24.01 -0.91 10.84
C SER A 211 23.67 0.27 11.76
N LYS A 212 24.35 0.35 12.91
CA LYS A 212 24.10 1.44 13.87
C LYS A 212 24.48 2.80 13.27
N GLU A 213 25.54 2.83 12.46
CA GLU A 213 26.06 4.03 11.79
C GLU A 213 25.02 4.59 10.81
N ASN A 214 24.36 3.73 10.03
CA ASN A 214 23.32 4.14 9.09
C ASN A 214 22.06 4.63 9.79
N VAL A 215 21.68 4.03 10.92
CA VAL A 215 20.57 4.52 11.75
C VAL A 215 20.86 5.93 12.26
N VAL A 216 22.05 6.16 12.82
CA VAL A 216 22.45 7.48 13.32
C VAL A 216 22.49 8.50 12.19
N LYS A 217 23.03 8.15 11.01
CA LYS A 217 23.04 9.03 9.83
C LYS A 217 21.63 9.42 9.39
N LEU A 218 20.70 8.47 9.36
CA LEU A 218 19.31 8.71 8.99
C LEU A 218 18.59 9.61 10.00
N LEU A 219 18.75 9.32 11.30
CA LEU A 219 18.19 10.15 12.38
C LEU A 219 18.76 11.57 12.32
N GLY A 220 20.06 11.72 12.02
CA GLY A 220 20.68 13.03 11.89
C GLY A 220 20.19 13.82 10.67
N LYS A 221 19.76 13.14 9.60
CA LYS A 221 19.14 13.80 8.44
C LYS A 221 17.72 14.28 8.74
N LEU A 222 16.95 13.51 9.51
CA LEU A 222 15.53 13.78 9.78
C LEU A 222 15.30 14.71 10.97
N SER A 223 16.22 14.74 11.93
CA SER A 223 16.13 15.61 13.11
C SER A 223 16.78 16.97 12.86
N THR A 224 16.09 18.05 13.24
CA THR A 224 16.66 19.40 13.29
C THR A 224 17.56 19.63 14.51
N GLN A 225 17.66 18.66 15.43
CA GLN A 225 18.37 18.75 16.71
C GLN A 225 19.13 17.45 17.06
N ILE A 226 20.21 17.16 16.36
CA ILE A 226 21.05 15.96 16.58
C ILE A 226 21.54 15.85 18.04
N SER A 227 21.79 16.98 18.71
CA SER A 227 22.32 17.04 20.08
C SER A 227 21.30 16.62 21.17
N THR A 228 19.99 16.63 20.88
CA THR A 228 18.97 16.16 21.82
C THR A 228 18.70 14.66 21.70
N LEU A 229 19.07 14.03 20.58
CA LEU A 229 18.92 12.58 20.38
C LEU A 229 19.88 11.76 21.25
N GLU A 230 21.15 12.12 21.31
CA GLU A 230 22.13 11.39 22.12
C GLU A 230 21.90 11.59 23.63
N SER A 231 21.42 12.76 24.04
CA SER A 231 21.15 13.08 25.45
C SER A 231 19.82 12.50 25.95
N ASN A 232 18.75 12.50 25.15
CA ASN A 232 17.45 11.97 25.57
C ASN A 232 17.32 10.44 25.38
N PHE A 233 18.06 9.85 24.44
CA PHE A 233 17.92 8.42 24.09
C PHE A 233 19.16 7.57 24.37
N GLY A 234 20.12 8.05 25.18
CA GLY A 234 21.28 7.26 25.60
C GLY A 234 20.93 5.95 26.33
N HIS A 235 19.70 5.84 26.85
CA HIS A 235 19.17 4.63 27.49
C HIS A 235 18.64 3.58 26.49
N ILE A 236 18.50 3.92 25.20
CA ILE A 236 18.02 2.98 24.18
C ILE A 236 19.13 2.01 23.79
N VAL A 237 18.88 0.72 23.96
CA VAL A 237 19.73 -0.34 23.43
C VAL A 237 19.33 -0.64 21.98
N TRP A 238 20.22 -0.32 21.04
CA TRP A 238 20.01 -0.55 19.61
C TRP A 238 20.21 -2.02 19.22
N THR A 239 19.20 -2.85 19.50
CA THR A 239 19.15 -4.25 19.03
C THR A 239 19.04 -4.31 17.50
N GLU A 240 19.31 -5.46 16.89
CA GLU A 240 19.15 -5.65 15.44
C GLU A 240 17.72 -5.34 14.97
N GLY A 241 16.71 -5.86 15.67
CA GLY A 241 15.30 -5.60 15.34
C GLY A 241 14.95 -4.11 15.44
N MET A 242 15.47 -3.41 16.45
CA MET A 242 15.25 -1.98 16.64
C MET A 242 15.92 -1.15 15.53
N ARG A 243 17.16 -1.50 15.14
CA ARG A 243 17.88 -0.84 14.04
C ARG A 243 17.16 -1.04 12.70
N ARG A 244 16.72 -2.27 12.40
CA ARG A 244 15.92 -2.57 11.22
C ARG A 244 14.63 -1.75 11.20
N LEU A 245 13.89 -1.73 12.32
CA LEU A 245 12.66 -0.95 12.43
C LEU A 245 12.92 0.55 12.23
N ALA A 246 13.93 1.12 12.89
CA ALA A 246 14.30 2.53 12.76
C ALA A 246 14.66 2.91 11.32
N MET A 247 15.47 2.09 10.63
CA MET A 247 15.80 2.33 9.22
C MET A 247 14.56 2.32 8.32
N LEU A 248 13.67 1.34 8.49
CA LEU A 248 12.48 1.21 7.65
C LEU A 248 11.50 2.36 7.88
N VAL A 249 11.29 2.75 9.14
CA VAL A 249 10.42 3.88 9.50
C VAL A 249 11.04 5.19 9.03
N GLY A 250 12.31 5.45 9.31
CA GLY A 250 12.97 6.69 8.91
C GLY A 250 13.02 6.86 7.40
N ARG A 251 13.30 5.79 6.63
CA ARG A 251 13.25 5.84 5.16
C ARG A 251 11.83 6.10 4.66
N ALA A 252 10.82 5.51 5.29
CA ALA A 252 9.43 5.81 4.93
C ALA A 252 9.07 7.29 5.21
N LEU A 253 9.49 7.84 6.35
CA LEU A 253 9.29 9.24 6.71
C LEU A 253 10.03 10.20 5.76
N GLU A 254 11.27 9.88 5.38
CA GLU A 254 12.08 10.65 4.42
C GLU A 254 11.34 10.86 3.09
N PHE A 255 10.55 9.87 2.64
CA PHE A 255 9.78 9.93 1.41
C PHE A 255 8.28 10.21 1.60
N GLY A 256 7.85 10.56 2.81
CA GLY A 256 6.43 10.87 3.11
C GLY A 256 5.48 9.68 2.93
N GLU A 257 5.98 8.45 3.13
CA GLU A 257 5.19 7.23 3.00
C GLU A 257 4.36 6.96 4.27
N PRO A 258 3.07 6.56 4.16
CA PRO A 258 2.29 6.18 5.33
C PRO A 258 2.80 4.84 5.92
N VAL A 259 3.05 4.84 7.23
CA VAL A 259 3.59 3.70 7.98
C VAL A 259 2.55 3.17 8.97
N LEU A 260 2.42 1.83 9.03
CA LEU A 260 1.66 1.13 10.06
C LEU A 260 2.60 0.16 10.79
N LEU A 261 2.73 0.31 12.11
CA LEU A 261 3.54 -0.56 12.94
C LEU A 261 2.69 -1.64 13.60
N VAL A 262 2.93 -2.91 13.27
CA VAL A 262 2.18 -4.06 13.78
C VAL A 262 3.13 -5.07 14.43
N GLY A 263 2.84 -5.47 15.67
CA GLY A 263 3.61 -6.47 16.42
C GLY A 263 3.21 -6.48 17.90
N ASP A 264 3.84 -7.35 18.70
CA ASP A 264 3.49 -7.55 20.10
C ASP A 264 3.72 -6.32 21.00
N THR A 265 2.98 -6.20 22.08
CA THR A 265 3.18 -5.12 23.06
C THR A 265 4.61 -5.12 23.60
N GLY A 266 5.23 -3.94 23.76
CA GLY A 266 6.58 -3.81 24.29
C GLY A 266 7.74 -4.03 23.30
N CYS A 267 7.49 -4.33 22.03
CA CYS A 267 8.56 -4.60 21.04
C CYS A 267 9.25 -3.34 20.45
N GLY A 268 9.24 -2.20 21.17
CA GLY A 268 9.92 -0.97 20.74
C GLY A 268 9.15 -0.06 19.75
N LYS A 269 7.90 -0.37 19.40
CA LYS A 269 7.08 0.48 18.51
C LYS A 269 6.93 1.92 19.03
N THR A 270 6.50 2.06 20.28
CA THR A 270 6.32 3.38 20.92
C THR A 270 7.64 4.13 21.01
N THR A 271 8.72 3.43 21.34
CA THR A 271 10.06 4.00 21.42
C THR A 271 10.52 4.56 20.06
N ILE A 272 10.29 3.84 18.95
CA ILE A 272 10.60 4.37 17.62
C ILE A 272 9.76 5.59 17.26
N CYS A 273 8.48 5.62 17.61
CA CYS A 273 7.66 6.82 17.41
C CYS A 273 8.12 8.02 18.24
N GLN A 274 8.81 7.81 19.36
CA GLN A 274 9.38 8.89 20.17
C GLN A 274 10.73 9.38 19.63
N VAL A 275 11.45 8.52 18.92
CA VAL A 275 12.78 8.83 18.35
C VAL A 275 12.69 9.72 17.11
N PHE A 276 11.61 9.63 16.33
CA PHE A 276 11.34 10.45 15.14
C PHE A 276 10.38 11.61 15.47
#